data_AF-A0A9E3L9X8-F1
#
_entry.id   AF-A0A9E3L9X8-F1
#
_cell.length_a   1.000
_cell.length_b   1.000
_cell.length_c   1.000
_cell.angle_alpha   90.00
_cell.angle_beta   90.00
_cell.angle_gamma   90.00
#
_symmetry.space_group_name_H-M   'P 1'
#
loop_
_entity.id
_entity.type
_entity.pdbx_description
1 polymer ?
#
loop_
_entity_poly.entity_id
_entity_poly.type
_entity_poly.pdbx_seq_one_letter_code
_entity_poly.pdbx_strand_id
1 'polypeptide(L)' 'MASLPYILDLAGTFVFALSGAMAGVKHRLDVFGVLVLSFAAANTGGITRDVLIGAIPPGAISDWR' A
#
# COMPACT_ATOMS: atom_id res chain seq x y z
N MET A 1 -22.08 -7.04 -0.17
CA MET A 1 -21.85 -7.08 -1.63
C MET A 1 -21.01 -5.86 -2.01
N ALA A 2 -19.69 -6.01 -2.02
CA ALA A 2 -18.72 -5.02 -2.52
C ALA A 2 -17.46 -5.77 -3.00
N SER A 3 -17.64 -6.78 -3.86
CA SER A 3 -16.58 -7.74 -4.18
C SER A 3 -15.49 -7.14 -5.07
N LEU A 4 -15.86 -6.38 -6.10
CA LEU A 4 -14.88 -5.93 -7.10
C LEU A 4 -13.90 -4.86 -6.57
N PRO A 5 -14.33 -3.74 -5.97
CA PRO A 5 -13.40 -2.71 -5.49
C PRO A 5 -12.45 -3.26 -4.42
N TYR A 6 -12.97 -4.12 -3.53
CA TYR A 6 -12.19 -4.76 -2.49
C TYR A 6 -11.10 -5.70 -3.06
N ILE A 7 -11.46 -6.51 -4.05
CA ILE A 7 -10.48 -7.38 -4.73
C ILE A 7 -9.42 -6.54 -5.45
N LEU A 8 -9.82 -5.44 -6.10
CA LEU A 8 -8.88 -4.53 -6.76
C LEU A 8 -7.94 -3.84 -5.77
N ASP A 9 -8.43 -3.41 -4.62
CA ASP A 9 -7.61 -2.78 -3.58
C ASP A 9 -6.56 -3.77 -3.06
N LEU A 10 -6.96 -5.02 -2.79
CA LEU A 10 -6.06 -6.06 -2.31
C LEU A 10 -5.02 -6.44 -3.37
N ALA A 11 -5.44 -6.59 -4.62
CA ALA A 11 -4.55 -6.88 -5.74
C ALA A 11 -3.55 -5.73 -6.00
N GLY A 12 -4.02 -4.48 -5.97
CA GLY A 12 -3.18 -3.30 -6.12
C GLY A 12 -2.15 -3.20 -5.00
N THR A 13 -2.59 -3.31 -3.75
CA THR A 13 -1.73 -3.33 -2.56
C THR A 13 -0.64 -4.40 -2.68
N PHE A 14 -1.01 -5.62 -3.08
CA PHE A 14 -0.07 -6.72 -3.27
C PHE A 14 0.98 -6.43 -4.35
N VAL A 15 0.56 -5.97 -5.54
CA VAL A 15 1.47 -5.68 -6.66
C VAL A 15 2.42 -4.52 -6.32
N PHE A 16 1.92 -3.47 -5.65
CA PHE A 16 2.76 -2.35 -5.23
C PHE A 16 3.72 -2.72 -4.09
N ALA A 17 3.29 -3.56 -3.14
CA ALA A 17 4.17 -4.08 -2.09
C ALA A 17 5.34 -4.89 -2.68
N LEU A 18 5.07 -5.73 -3.70
CA LEU A 18 6.11 -6.45 -4.44
C LEU A 18 7.05 -5.50 -5.18
N SER A 19 6.53 -4.46 -5.83
CA SER A 19 7.34 -3.43 -6.48
C SER A 19 8.29 -2.75 -5.49
N GLY A 20 7.77 -2.33 -4.33
CA GLY A 20 8.58 -1.76 -3.24
C GLY A 20 9.61 -2.75 -2.68
N ALA A 21 9.24 -4.02 -2.58
CA ALA A 21 10.15 -5.06 -2.10
C ALA A 21 11.32 -5.26 -3.06
N MET A 22 11.03 -5.40 -4.36
CA MET A 22 12.04 -5.54 -5.41
C MET A 22 12.95 -4.31 -5.47
N ALA A 23 12.39 -3.11 -5.33
CA ALA A 23 13.19 -1.88 -5.24
C ALA A 23 14.11 -1.91 -4.02
N GLY A 24 13.62 -2.31 -2.86
CA GLY A 24 14.41 -2.41 -1.63
C GLY A 24 15.56 -3.40 -1.75
N VAL A 25 15.29 -4.59 -2.32
CA VAL A 25 16.32 -5.59 -2.60
C VAL A 25 17.35 -5.09 -3.60
N LYS A 26 16.92 -4.41 -4.67
CA LYS A 26 17.81 -3.81 -5.69
C LYS A 26 18.75 -2.77 -5.07
N HIS A 27 18.28 -2.03 -4.07
CA HIS A 27 19.07 -1.06 -3.33
C HIS A 27 19.83 -1.65 -2.12
N ARG A 28 19.84 -2.98 -1.98
CA ARG A 28 20.51 -3.70 -0.87
C ARG A 28 20.09 -3.21 0.52
N LEU A 29 18.82 -2.87 0.67
CA LEU A 29 18.24 -2.63 1.99
C LEU A 29 18.19 -3.92 2.79
N ASP A 30 18.23 -3.80 4.11
CA ASP A 30 17.96 -4.91 5.02
C ASP A 30 16.46 -5.25 5.04
N VAL A 31 16.09 -6.31 5.76
CA VAL A 31 14.70 -6.77 5.84
C VAL A 31 13.78 -5.66 6.32
N PHE A 32 14.21 -4.86 7.30
CA PHE A 32 13.42 -3.74 7.80
C PHE A 32 13.20 -2.67 6.72
N GLY A 33 14.25 -2.25 6.02
CA GLY A 33 14.15 -1.28 4.95
C GLY A 33 13.28 -1.76 3.78
N VAL A 34 13.36 -3.05 3.42
CA VAL A 34 12.48 -3.68 2.43
C VAL A 34 11.01 -3.59 2.87
N LEU A 35 10.71 -3.96 4.12
CA LEU A 35 9.34 -3.90 4.65
C LEU A 35 8.78 -2.48 4.67
N VAL A 36 9.57 -1.50 5.11
CA VAL A 36 9.16 -0.09 5.12
C VAL A 36 8.89 0.42 3.70
N LEU A 37 9.77 0.11 2.74
CA LEU A 37 9.60 0.55 1.36
C LEU A 37 8.40 -0.13 0.68
N SER A 38 8.19 -1.43 0.92
CA SER A 38 7.00 -2.15 0.49
C SER A 38 5.72 -1.54 1.05
N PHE A 39 5.70 -1.24 2.36
CA PHE A 39 4.55 -0.61 3.01
C PHE A 39 4.27 0.77 2.42
N ALA A 40 5.31 1.61 2.27
CA ALA A 40 5.16 2.93 1.68
C ALA A 40 4.61 2.86 0.25
N ALA A 41 5.17 1.98 -0.59
CA ALA A 41 4.72 1.79 -1.97
C ALA A 41 3.26 1.32 -2.05
N ALA A 42 2.87 0.37 -1.21
CA ALA A 42 1.52 -0.20 -1.21
C ALA A 42 0.44 0.79 -0.76
N ASN A 43 0.73 1.63 0.24
CA ASN A 43 -0.29 2.50 0.86
C ASN A 43 -0.40 3.90 0.21
N THR A 44 0.64 4.36 -0.51
CA THR A 44 0.66 5.74 -1.06
C THR A 44 -0.55 6.01 -1.97
N GLY A 45 -0.94 5.05 -2.80
CA GLY A 45 -2.09 5.19 -3.70
C GLY A 45 -3.42 5.32 -2.97
N GLY A 46 -3.69 4.42 -2.01
CA GLY A 46 -4.92 4.44 -1.20
C GLY A 46 -5.02 5.69 -0.33
N ILE A 47 -3.91 6.08 0.31
CA ILE A 47 -3.86 7.33 1.09
C ILE A 47 -4.12 8.55 0.20
N THR A 48 -3.49 8.61 -0.98
CA THR A 48 -3.70 9.71 -1.92
C THR A 48 -5.16 9.77 -2.38
N ARG A 49 -5.75 8.63 -2.74
CA ARG A 49 -7.17 8.52 -3.08
C ARG A 49 -8.04 9.09 -1.96
N ASP A 50 -7.83 8.62 -0.74
CA ASP A 50 -8.64 8.97 0.43
C ASP A 50 -8.56 10.46 0.74
N VAL A 51 -7.37 11.05 0.68
CA VAL A 51 -7.19 12.50 0.86
C VAL A 51 -7.91 13.30 -0.23
N LEU A 52 -7.79 12.89 -1.50
CA LEU A 52 -8.41 13.60 -2.63
C LEU A 52 -9.94 13.60 -2.57
N ILE A 53 -10.56 12.56 -1.99
CA ILE A 53 -12.02 12.46 -1.84
C ILE A 53 -12.51 12.93 -0.46
N GLY A 54 -11.61 13.43 0.41
CA GLY A 54 -11.96 13.89 1.75
C GLY A 54 -12.25 12.79 2.78
N ALA A 55 -11.86 11.54 2.50
CA ALA A 55 -11.95 10.42 3.44
C ALA A 55 -10.78 10.49 4.45
N ILE A 56 -10.97 11.29 5.50
CA ILE A 56 -9.96 11.53 6.53
C ILE A 56 -10.52 11.08 7.90
N PRO A 57 -9.80 10.23 8.67
CA PRO A 57 -8.48 9.67 8.39
C PRO A 57 -8.48 8.63 7.24
N PRO A 58 -7.40 8.54 6.42
CA PRO A 58 -7.28 7.53 5.38
C PRO A 58 -7.41 6.09 5.90
N GLY A 59 -7.95 5.19 5.08
CA GLY A 59 -8.19 3.79 5.42
C GLY A 59 -6.94 3.07 5.94
N ALA A 60 -5.78 3.36 5.35
CA ALA A 60 -4.48 2.79 5.73
C ALA A 60 -4.06 3.07 7.19
N ILE A 61 -4.65 4.07 7.85
CA ILE A 61 -4.38 4.38 9.27
C ILE A 61 -5.60 4.19 10.17
N SER A 62 -6.82 4.16 9.61
CA SER A 62 -8.05 4.04 10.38
C SER A 62 -8.63 2.63 10.43
N ASP A 63 -8.28 1.78 9.46
CA ASP A 63 -8.72 0.39 9.36
C ASP A 63 -7.50 -0.54 9.49
N TRP A 64 -7.63 -1.57 10.33
CA TRP A 64 -6.57 -2.54 10.62
C TRP A 64 -6.70 -3.82 9.80
N ARG A 65 -7.82 -3.97 9.09
CA ARG A 65 -8.12 -5.11 8.24
C ARG A 65 -7.35 -5.03 6.93
#